data_AF-A0A9W4S867-F1
#
_entry.id   AF-A0A9W4S867-F1
#
_cell.length_a   1.000
_cell.length_b   1.000
_cell.length_c   1.000
_cell.angle_alpha   90.00
_cell.angle_beta   90.00
_cell.angle_gamma   90.00
#
_symmetry.space_group_name_H-M   'P 1'
#
loop_
_entity.id
_entity.type
_entity.pdbx_description
1 polymer ?
#
loop_
_entity_poly.entity_id
_entity_poly.type
_entity_poly.pdbx_seq_one_letter_code
_entity_poly.pdbx_strand_id
1 'polypeptide(L)' 'MNLILTLNGLEALSVKLFSEMLGKTQTEIAVQLALVRKELKSNSFHAMFDIHVVYGQKPTQP' A
#
# COMPACT_ATOMS: atom_id res chain seq x y z
N MET A 1 -12.06 -2.51 0.11
CA MET A 1 -10.67 -2.56 -0.40
C MET A 1 -10.46 -3.78 -1.31
N ASN A 2 -9.71 -3.66 -2.42
CA ASN A 2 -9.21 -4.83 -3.15
C ASN A 2 -7.98 -5.43 -2.43
N LEU A 3 -8.20 -6.52 -1.70
CA LEU A 3 -7.17 -7.15 -0.85
C LEU A 3 -5.95 -7.64 -1.64
N ILE A 4 -6.15 -8.20 -2.83
CA ILE A 4 -5.05 -8.74 -3.66
C ILE A 4 -4.14 -7.59 -4.12
N LEU A 5 -4.73 -6.51 -4.63
CA LEU A 5 -3.97 -5.33 -5.06
C LEU A 5 -3.13 -4.77 -3.91
N THR A 6 -3.73 -4.63 -2.72
CA THR A 6 -3.00 -4.10 -1.57
C THR A 6 -1.86 -5.04 -1.14
N LEU A 7 -2.11 -6.35 -1.03
CA LEU A 7 -1.07 -7.30 -0.60
C LEU A 7 0.14 -7.33 -1.53
N ASN A 8 -0.09 -7.21 -2.85
CA ASN A 8 0.97 -7.23 -3.85
C ASN A 8 1.76 -5.91 -3.90
N GLY A 9 1.08 -4.76 -3.70
CA GLY A 9 1.73 -3.44 -3.72
C GLY A 9 2.34 -3.00 -2.39
N LEU A 10 2.01 -3.68 -1.29
CA LEU A 10 2.35 -3.26 0.08
C LEU A 10 3.85 -3.04 0.30
N GLU A 11 4.68 -3.95 -0.22
CA GLU A 11 6.12 -3.94 0.04
C GLU A 11 6.86 -2.83 -0.69
N ALA A 12 6.58 -2.66 -1.99
CA ALA A 12 7.23 -1.64 -2.81
C ALA A 12 7.01 -0.22 -2.28
N LEU A 13 5.78 0.08 -1.82
CA LEU A 13 5.45 1.38 -1.23
C LEU A 13 6.14 1.58 0.13
N SER A 14 6.12 0.54 0.98
CA SER A 14 6.59 0.64 2.36
C SER A 14 8.11 0.69 2.47
N VAL A 15 8.84 -0.06 1.63
CA VAL A 15 10.31 -0.11 1.70
C VAL A 15 10.91 1.26 1.45
N LYS A 16 10.53 1.96 0.37
CA LYS A 16 11.06 3.29 0.06
C LYS A 16 10.70 4.31 1.15
N LEU A 17 9.42 4.40 1.52
CA LEU A 17 8.97 5.37 2.51
C LEU A 17 9.60 5.15 3.89
N PHE A 18 9.66 3.90 4.36
CA PHE A 18 10.10 3.61 5.72
C PHE A 18 11.62 3.63 5.85
N SER A 19 12.36 3.29 4.80
CA SER A 19 13.82 3.45 4.79
C SER A 19 14.21 4.92 4.68
N GLU A 20 13.68 5.65 3.69
CA GLU A 20 14.12 7.02 3.38
C GLU A 20 13.55 8.06 4.34
N MET A 21 12.26 7.96 4.72
CA MET A 21 11.63 8.97 5.58
C MET A 21 11.67 8.63 7.07
N LEU A 22 11.67 7.34 7.42
CA LEU A 22 11.60 6.89 8.81
C LEU A 22 12.91 6.23 9.29
N GLY A 23 13.93 6.11 8.43
CA GLY A 23 15.24 5.57 8.80
C GLY A 23 15.22 4.11 9.25
N LYS A 24 14.16 3.35 8.93
CA LYS A 24 14.03 1.95 9.36
C LYS A 24 14.96 1.03 8.60
N THR A 25 15.44 -0.01 9.27
CA THR A 25 16.18 -1.09 8.63
C THR A 25 15.25 -1.99 7.81
N GLN A 26 15.82 -2.66 6.81
CA GLN A 26 15.07 -3.62 5.98
C GLN A 26 14.41 -4.73 6.80
N THR A 27 15.08 -5.21 7.86
CA THR A 27 14.56 -6.26 8.73
C THR A 27 13.34 -5.79 9.51
N GLU A 28 13.38 -4.58 10.09
CA GLU A 28 12.24 -4.01 10.81
C GLU A 28 11.03 -3.82 9.89
N ILE A 29 11.27 -3.36 8.66
CA ILE A 29 10.21 -3.21 7.64
C ILE A 29 9.61 -4.58 7.32
N ALA A 30 10.43 -5.60 7.05
CA ALA A 30 9.95 -6.94 6.71
C ALA A 30 9.09 -7.55 7.84
N VAL A 31 9.51 -7.41 9.10
CA VAL A 31 8.75 -7.89 10.27
C VAL A 31 7.41 -7.15 10.37
N GLN A 32 7.41 -5.82 10.25
CA GLN A 32 6.17 -5.04 10.31
C GLN A 32 5.21 -5.42 9.18
N LEU A 33 5.72 -5.61 7.96
CA LEU A 33 4.91 -6.04 6.81
C LEU A 33 4.33 -7.44 6.98
N ALA A 34 5.04 -8.36 7.64
CA ALA A 34 4.50 -9.69 7.95
C ALA A 34 3.28 -9.60 8.88
N LEU A 35 3.33 -8.73 9.90
CA LEU A 35 2.21 -8.49 10.81
C LEU A 35 1.02 -7.86 10.10
N VAL A 36 1.25 -6.83 9.27
CA VAL A 36 0.19 -6.19 8.47
C VAL A 36 -0.51 -7.19 7.55
N ARG A 37 0.25 -8.06 6.86
CA ARG A 37 -0.33 -9.11 6.00
C ARG A 37 -1.19 -10.09 6.78
N LYS A 38 -0.79 -10.45 8.00
CA LYS A 38 -1.57 -11.33 8.89
C LYS A 38 -2.89 -10.66 9.27
N GLU A 39 -2.84 -9.39 9.67
CA GLU A 39 -4.03 -8.65 10.10
C GLU A 39 -5.01 -8.42 8.95
N LEU A 40 -4.52 -7.97 7.79
CA LEU A 40 -5.35 -7.77 6.58
C LEU A 40 -6.08 -9.05 6.15
N LYS A 41 -5.48 -10.23 6.36
CA LYS A 41 -6.09 -11.53 6.03
C LYS A 41 -7.00 -12.08 7.12
N SER A 42 -6.94 -11.53 8.34
CA SER A 42 -7.73 -12.01 9.47
C SER A 42 -9.19 -11.57 9.43
N ASN A 43 -9.53 -10.61 8.56
CA ASN A 43 -10.86 -10.00 8.46
C ASN A 43 -11.35 -9.41 9.81
N SER A 44 -10.42 -8.98 10.67
CA SER A 44 -10.69 -8.38 11.97
C SER A 44 -11.26 -6.96 11.86
N PHE A 45 -11.11 -6.31 10.71
CA PHE A 45 -11.59 -4.97 10.46
C PHE A 45 -12.04 -4.78 9.01
N HIS A 46 -12.92 -3.80 8.79
CA HIS A 46 -13.38 -3.40 7.46
C HIS A 46 -12.58 -2.20 6.95
N ALA A 47 -11.54 -2.46 6.15
CA ALA A 47 -10.72 -1.42 5.54
C ALA A 47 -11.51 -0.62 4.49
N MET A 48 -11.86 0.62 4.82
CA MET A 48 -12.50 1.59 3.93
C MET A 48 -11.49 2.67 3.53
N PHE A 49 -11.45 3.01 2.24
CA PHE A 49 -10.63 4.09 1.69
C PHE A 49 -11.53 5.03 0.90
N ASP A 50 -11.34 6.33 1.07
CA ASP A 50 -11.93 7.32 0.17
C ASP A 50 -10.99 7.51 -1.02
N ILE A 51 -11.33 6.88 -2.15
CA ILE A 51 -10.51 6.93 -3.37
C ILE A 51 -11.20 7.85 -4.36
N HIS A 52 -10.65 9.06 -4.51
CA HIS A 52 -11.10 9.99 -5.54
C HIS A 52 -10.44 9.64 -6.88
N VAL A 53 -11.24 9.18 -7.84
CA VAL A 53 -10.79 8.85 -9.20
C VAL A 53 -11.14 10.01 -10.13
N VAL A 54 -10.13 10.59 -10.77
CA VAL A 54 -10.30 11.64 -11.78
C VAL A 54 -9.91 11.08 -13.14
N TYR A 55 -10.80 11.21 -14.11
CA TYR A 55 -10.54 10.79 -15.49
C TYR A 55 -10.14 12.00 -16.32
N GLY A 56 -8.96 11.93 -16.93
CA GLY A 56 -8.50 12.90 -17.91
C GLY A 56 -8.45 12.27 -19.30
N GLN A 57 -8.98 12.96 -20.30
CA GLN A 57 -8.79 12.61 -21.71
C GLN A 57 -7.70 13.49 -22.29
N LYS A 58 -6.63 12.89 -22.83
CA LYS A 58 -5.64 13.63 -23.60
C LYS A 58 -6.34 14.29 -24.81
N PRO A 59 -6.05 15.57 -25.13
CA PRO A 59 -6.61 16.22 -26.31
C PRO A 59 -6.34 15.39 -27.57
N THR A 60 -7.38 15.18 -28.38
CA THR A 60 -7.30 14.46 -29.65
C THR A 60 -6.53 15.24 -30.71
N GLN A 61 -6.41 16.55 -30.54
CA GLN A 61 -5.66 17.47 -31.39
C GLN A 61 -4.92 18.48 -30.49
N PRO A 62 -3.76 19.01 -30.94
CA PRO A 62 -3.01 20.03 -30.20
C PRO A 62 -3.78 21.34 -30.03
#